data_AF-A0A673YMT7-F1
#
_entry.id   AF-A0A673YMT7-F1
#
_cell.length_a   1.000
_cell.length_b   1.000
_cell.length_c   1.000
_cell.angle_alpha   90.00
_cell.angle_beta   90.00
_cell.angle_gamma   90.00
#
_symmetry.space_group_name_H-M   'P 1'
#
loop_
_entity.id
_entity.type
_entity.pdbx_description
1 polymer ?
#
loop_
_entity_poly.entity_id
_entity_poly.type
_entity_poly.pdbx_seq_one_letter_code
_entity_poly.pdbx_strand_id
1 'polypeptide(L)'
;MADTWDNVTIPEFNSLLQMDPYLKQYEKDFRRRYGLFEKRLLLLEEAEGGFDQFTRSYRTFGVNRMADNTLVLREWAPAAEALFLTGDFNGWDNFSHPYKKKEFGKWELCLPPKHDKSPAIEHNTKLKVVVHTKKGERLYRISPWAKYAIQSEKQVIYDWVHWDPPQPYLHIHPRPKKPQSLRIYESHVGIASPDPEVASYTNFTINVLPRIKDLGYNCIQLMAVMDSEFVTTELKQLIDTAHSLDIVVLLDVVHSHASQNTEDGLNCFDGSDSCFFHSPPRGEHVLWGSRLFNYSRDGARFPPDMMLGIQAKEFNLGFIRPENLVSHSGCHVPFTEEWLLSVHYRKGLIGNEFGHPEWLDFPRKGNDESYHYARRQYNLLETDHLRYRQLYNFDRDMNRTEDKYGWLAAPPAFVSAKHEGDKVIVFERGNVLFLFNFHPTRSQTNYRVAVASPGKYPYGWVGVCVWGWVGGGGWGCGWVWVGGWGWVGGGVGVWVCGGVGGWVGGWVGKWVGGWVGGWVGGYKTS
;
A
#
# COMPACT_ATOMS: atom_id res chain seq x y z
N MET A 1 28.58 26.39 -18.78
CA MET A 1 28.73 27.16 -17.52
C MET A 1 28.21 26.28 -16.41
N ALA A 2 28.90 26.15 -15.28
CA ALA A 2 28.36 25.40 -14.15
C ALA A 2 27.17 26.21 -13.59
N ASP A 3 25.96 25.65 -13.61
CA ASP A 3 24.80 26.29 -12.98
C ASP A 3 25.14 26.45 -11.48
N THR A 4 25.26 27.71 -11.04
CA THR A 4 25.52 28.04 -9.63
C THR A 4 24.20 28.06 -8.87
N TRP A 5 23.97 27.06 -8.02
CA TRP A 5 22.72 26.89 -7.25
C TRP A 5 22.72 27.62 -5.90
N ASP A 6 23.75 28.41 -5.61
CA ASP A 6 23.95 29.05 -4.31
C ASP A 6 22.83 30.05 -3.94
N ASN A 7 22.14 30.60 -4.95
CA ASN A 7 21.08 31.60 -4.78
C ASN A 7 19.65 31.00 -4.73
N VAL A 8 19.49 29.68 -4.89
CA VAL A 8 18.17 29.03 -4.89
C VAL A 8 17.56 29.04 -3.50
N THR A 9 16.37 29.60 -3.35
CA THR A 9 15.67 29.66 -2.05
C THR A 9 14.69 28.50 -1.94
N ILE A 10 14.86 27.70 -0.89
CA ILE A 10 14.01 26.54 -0.61
C ILE A 10 12.91 27.00 0.36
N PRO A 11 11.62 26.81 0.04
CA PRO A 11 10.51 27.11 0.94
C PRO A 11 10.67 26.40 2.28
N GLU A 12 10.41 27.12 3.38
CA GLU A 12 10.39 26.60 4.77
C GLU A 12 11.65 25.86 5.22
N PHE A 13 12.79 26.04 4.53
CA PHE A 13 14.01 25.31 4.84
C PHE A 13 14.56 25.63 6.24
N ASN A 14 14.35 26.86 6.72
CA ASN A 14 14.70 27.22 8.09
C ASN A 14 13.88 26.43 9.12
N SER A 15 12.60 26.16 8.85
CA SER A 15 11.75 25.33 9.71
C SER A 15 12.27 23.90 9.76
N LEU A 16 12.65 23.33 8.60
CA LEU A 16 13.28 22.01 8.52
C LEU A 16 14.59 21.94 9.31
N LEU A 17 15.44 22.97 9.20
CA LEU A 17 16.69 23.06 9.94
C LEU A 17 16.50 23.27 11.45
N GLN A 18 15.40 23.90 11.87
CA GLN A 18 15.03 23.99 13.29
C GLN A 18 14.58 22.63 13.83
N MET A 19 13.86 21.85 13.02
CA MET A 19 13.45 20.48 13.37
C MET A 19 14.63 19.50 13.42
N ASP A 20 15.56 19.61 12.46
CA ASP A 20 16.77 18.79 12.39
C ASP A 20 18.00 19.63 11.99
N PRO A 21 18.75 20.16 12.97
CA PRO A 21 19.95 20.96 12.71
C PRO A 21 21.08 20.20 11.99
N TYR A 22 21.11 18.86 12.03
CA TYR A 22 22.16 18.08 11.38
C TYR A 22 22.08 18.17 9.84
N LEU A 23 20.95 18.61 9.29
CA LEU A 23 20.76 18.80 7.86
C LEU A 23 21.52 20.03 7.32
N LYS A 24 21.94 20.96 8.19
CA LYS A 24 22.60 22.22 7.79
C LYS A 24 23.85 21.99 6.95
N GLN A 25 24.63 20.96 7.28
CA GLN A 25 25.87 20.63 6.55
C GLN A 25 25.62 20.22 5.08
N TYR A 26 24.38 19.80 4.75
CA TYR A 26 23.98 19.38 3.42
C TYR A 26 23.20 20.46 2.65
N GLU A 27 23.13 21.69 3.17
CA GLU A 27 22.35 22.79 2.56
C GLU A 27 22.67 23.02 1.07
N LYS A 28 23.95 22.94 0.67
CA LYS A 28 24.35 23.05 -0.73
C LYS A 28 23.74 21.96 -1.61
N ASP A 29 23.62 20.75 -1.08
CA ASP A 29 23.02 19.61 -1.77
C ASP A 29 21.50 19.80 -1.92
N PHE A 30 20.83 20.26 -0.87
CA PHE A 30 19.40 20.61 -0.91
C PHE A 30 19.11 21.73 -1.92
N ARG A 31 19.92 22.80 -1.95
CA ARG A 31 19.77 23.90 -2.92
C ARG A 31 19.96 23.42 -4.35
N ARG A 32 20.95 22.55 -4.59
CA ARG A 32 21.12 21.90 -5.90
C ARG A 32 19.89 21.08 -6.29
N ARG A 33 19.38 20.22 -5.40
CA ARG A 33 18.21 19.37 -5.68
C ARG A 33 16.96 20.19 -5.98
N TYR A 34 16.68 21.21 -5.16
CA TYR A 34 15.54 22.08 -5.36
C TYR A 34 15.67 22.90 -6.64
N GLY A 35 16.86 23.42 -6.96
CA GLY A 35 17.10 24.13 -8.22
C GLY A 35 16.94 23.23 -9.46
N LEU A 36 17.36 21.96 -9.38
CA LEU A 36 17.08 20.97 -10.44
C LEU A 36 15.58 20.68 -10.59
N PHE A 37 14.86 20.59 -9.47
CA PHE A 37 13.40 20.44 -9.47
C PHE A 37 12.71 21.64 -10.11
N GLU A 38 13.02 22.87 -9.70
CA GLU A 38 12.43 24.09 -10.26
C GLU A 38 12.71 24.22 -11.76
N LYS A 39 13.97 23.99 -12.18
CA LYS A 39 14.34 23.98 -13.59
C LYS A 39 13.53 22.96 -14.37
N ARG A 40 13.32 21.77 -13.80
CA ARG A 40 12.57 20.70 -14.46
C ARG A 40 11.08 21.03 -14.55
N LEU A 41 10.50 21.57 -13.47
CA LEU A 41 9.11 21.99 -13.43
C LEU A 41 8.85 23.10 -14.46
N LEU A 42 9.71 24.11 -14.51
CA LEU A 42 9.61 25.20 -15.48
C LEU A 42 9.66 24.69 -16.93
N LEU A 43 10.62 23.82 -17.27
CA LEU A 43 10.70 23.23 -18.61
C LEU A 43 9.46 22.40 -18.97
N LEU A 44 8.85 21.75 -17.98
CA LEU A 44 7.61 20.99 -18.17
C LEU A 44 6.43 21.94 -18.39
N GLU A 45 6.30 22.99 -17.58
CA GLU A 45 5.23 23.98 -17.69
C GLU A 45 5.27 24.71 -19.04
N GLU A 46 6.46 25.10 -19.50
CA GLU A 46 6.68 25.72 -20.81
C GLU A 46 6.34 24.77 -21.97
N ALA A 47 6.67 23.48 -21.85
CA ALA A 47 6.49 22.51 -22.93
C ALA A 47 5.07 21.92 -23.02
N GLU A 48 4.39 21.74 -21.88
CA GLU A 48 3.19 20.89 -21.78
C GLU A 48 1.97 21.63 -21.21
N GLY A 49 2.07 22.95 -20.97
CA GLY A 49 0.96 23.77 -20.49
C GLY A 49 0.62 23.58 -19.01
N GLY A 50 1.52 23.00 -18.24
CA GLY A 50 1.40 22.82 -16.79
C GLY A 50 1.43 21.36 -16.32
N PHE A 51 1.76 21.17 -15.05
CA PHE A 51 1.87 19.84 -14.43
C PHE A 51 0.54 19.04 -14.46
N ASP A 52 -0.60 19.70 -14.27
CA ASP A 52 -1.91 19.05 -14.31
C ASP A 52 -2.29 18.57 -15.72
N GLN A 53 -1.91 19.29 -16.77
CA GLN A 53 -2.14 18.88 -18.15
C GLN A 53 -1.23 17.70 -18.51
N PHE A 54 0.04 17.79 -18.11
CA PHE A 54 1.04 16.76 -18.33
C PHE A 54 0.64 15.39 -17.76
N THR A 55 0.10 15.38 -16.54
CA THR A 55 -0.37 14.15 -15.86
C THR A 55 -1.65 13.57 -16.46
N ARG A 56 -2.25 14.17 -17.50
CA ARG A 56 -3.46 13.67 -18.20
C ARG A 56 -3.15 13.07 -19.57
N SER A 57 -1.89 12.75 -19.85
CA SER A 57 -1.44 12.19 -21.12
C SER A 57 -2.14 10.88 -21.52
N TYR A 58 -2.64 10.10 -20.58
CA TYR A 58 -3.47 8.91 -20.84
C TYR A 58 -4.75 9.19 -21.63
N ARG A 59 -5.23 10.44 -21.64
CA ARG A 59 -6.35 10.87 -22.51
C ARG A 59 -5.96 11.03 -23.97
N THR A 60 -4.66 10.92 -24.25
CA THR A 60 -4.08 11.15 -25.58
C THR A 60 -3.26 9.97 -26.07
N PHE A 61 -2.56 9.25 -25.19
CA PHE A 61 -1.81 8.03 -25.47
C PHE A 61 -2.64 6.77 -25.23
N GLY A 62 -2.25 5.66 -25.86
CA GLY A 62 -3.06 4.45 -25.95
C GLY A 62 -4.24 4.65 -26.89
N VAL A 63 -5.34 3.91 -26.67
CA VAL A 63 -6.55 4.00 -27.48
C VAL A 63 -7.55 4.94 -26.82
N ASN A 64 -7.94 6.00 -27.53
CA ASN A 64 -8.92 6.98 -27.05
C ASN A 64 -10.04 7.19 -28.08
N ARG A 65 -11.28 7.06 -27.63
CA ARG A 65 -12.48 7.31 -28.43
C ARG A 65 -12.85 8.79 -28.37
N MET A 66 -13.02 9.40 -29.53
CA MET A 66 -13.48 10.78 -29.70
C MET A 66 -15.00 10.86 -29.71
N ALA A 67 -15.55 12.07 -29.60
CA ALA A 67 -17.01 12.30 -29.54
C ALA A 67 -17.76 11.84 -30.79
N ASP A 68 -17.09 11.79 -31.95
CA ASP A 68 -17.62 11.30 -33.23
C ASP A 68 -17.40 9.78 -33.44
N ASN A 69 -16.95 9.07 -32.40
CA ASN A 69 -16.55 7.66 -32.40
C ASN A 69 -15.28 7.32 -33.21
N THR A 70 -14.54 8.33 -33.69
CA THR A 70 -13.18 8.12 -34.20
C THR A 70 -12.29 7.61 -33.07
N LEU A 71 -11.52 6.56 -33.33
CA LEU A 71 -10.50 6.09 -32.39
C LEU A 71 -9.14 6.70 -32.76
N VAL A 72 -8.52 7.40 -31.81
CA VAL A 72 -7.16 7.92 -31.95
C VAL A 72 -6.25 7.11 -31.06
N LEU A 73 -5.24 6.52 -31.69
CA LEU A 73 -4.22 5.73 -31.03
C LEU A 73 -2.89 6.49 -31.06
N ARG A 74 -2.23 6.62 -29.91
CA ARG A 74 -0.88 7.19 -29.86
C ARG A 74 0.07 6.34 -29.05
N GLU A 75 1.27 6.17 -29.59
CA GLU A 75 2.36 5.42 -28.97
C GLU A 75 3.65 6.24 -28.99
N TRP A 76 4.58 5.90 -28.10
CA TRP A 76 5.92 6.45 -28.11
C TRP A 76 6.94 5.34 -28.29
N ALA A 77 7.58 5.33 -29.47
CA ALA A 77 8.51 4.29 -29.89
C ALA A 77 9.60 4.94 -30.76
N PRO A 78 10.54 5.69 -30.16
CA PRO A 78 11.50 6.48 -30.90
C PRO A 78 12.49 5.65 -31.73
N ALA A 79 12.82 4.43 -31.30
CA ALA A 79 13.74 3.56 -32.04
C ALA A 79 13.05 2.72 -33.14
N ALA A 80 11.72 2.67 -33.15
CA ALA A 80 10.96 1.92 -34.15
C ALA A 80 11.13 2.51 -35.56
N GLU A 81 11.24 1.62 -36.54
CA GLU A 81 11.27 1.98 -37.96
C GLU A 81 9.85 2.22 -38.49
N ALA A 82 8.90 1.36 -38.12
CA ALA A 82 7.48 1.51 -38.38
C ALA A 82 6.64 0.87 -37.26
N LEU A 83 5.42 1.39 -37.05
CA LEU A 83 4.42 0.81 -36.17
C LEU A 83 3.13 0.51 -36.93
N PHE A 84 2.46 -0.58 -36.57
CA PHE A 84 1.15 -0.96 -37.08
C PHE A 84 0.26 -1.44 -35.93
N LEU A 85 -1.05 -1.32 -36.12
CA LEU A 85 -2.04 -1.94 -35.23
C LEU A 85 -2.56 -3.22 -35.87
N THR A 86 -2.68 -4.28 -35.07
CA THR A 86 -3.31 -5.55 -35.47
C THR A 86 -4.22 -6.06 -34.35
N GLY A 87 -5.20 -6.89 -34.68
CA GLY A 87 -6.08 -7.51 -33.69
C GLY A 87 -7.28 -8.20 -34.32
N ASP A 88 -8.28 -8.53 -33.51
CA ASP A 88 -9.47 -9.22 -34.00
C ASP A 88 -10.24 -8.39 -35.04
N PHE A 89 -10.26 -7.05 -34.87
CA PHE A 89 -11.00 -6.12 -35.71
C PHE A 89 -10.57 -6.11 -37.19
N ASN A 90 -9.34 -6.53 -37.50
CA ASN A 90 -8.78 -6.58 -38.85
C ASN A 90 -8.31 -7.98 -39.27
N GLY A 91 -8.77 -9.03 -38.57
CA GLY A 91 -8.38 -10.41 -38.86
C GLY A 91 -6.89 -10.68 -38.66
N TRP A 92 -6.25 -9.95 -37.75
CA TRP A 92 -4.82 -10.05 -37.45
C TRP A 92 -3.87 -9.71 -38.62
N ASP A 93 -4.32 -8.90 -39.58
CA ASP A 93 -3.45 -8.35 -40.61
C ASP A 93 -2.45 -7.35 -40.00
N ASN A 94 -1.17 -7.70 -40.07
CA ASN A 94 -0.07 -6.96 -39.45
C ASN A 94 0.27 -5.61 -40.10
N PHE A 95 -0.25 -5.29 -41.29
CA PHE A 95 0.19 -4.15 -42.09
C PHE A 95 -0.91 -3.21 -42.53
N SER A 96 -2.16 -3.67 -42.45
CA SER A 96 -3.34 -2.90 -42.87
C SER A 96 -3.50 -1.53 -42.20
N HIS A 97 -3.02 -1.34 -40.96
CA HIS A 97 -3.22 -0.10 -40.18
C HIS A 97 -1.90 0.51 -39.69
N PRO A 98 -1.12 1.17 -40.58
CA PRO A 98 0.14 1.82 -40.21
C PRO A 98 -0.08 3.09 -39.40
N TYR A 99 0.72 3.29 -38.36
CA TYR A 99 0.79 4.58 -37.67
C TYR A 99 1.58 5.59 -38.49
N LYS A 100 1.18 6.86 -38.41
CA LYS A 100 1.96 7.99 -38.92
C LYS A 100 2.99 8.42 -37.88
N LYS A 101 4.27 8.43 -38.28
CA LYS A 101 5.34 8.99 -37.46
C LYS A 101 5.12 10.48 -37.23
N LYS A 102 5.31 10.91 -35.98
CA LYS A 102 5.25 12.30 -35.54
C LYS A 102 6.60 12.71 -34.98
N GLU A 103 6.71 13.96 -34.58
CA GLU A 103 7.90 14.49 -33.92
C GLU A 103 8.19 13.76 -32.61
N PHE A 104 9.44 13.85 -32.16
CA PHE A 104 9.91 13.30 -30.88
C PHE A 104 9.71 11.77 -30.71
N GLY A 105 9.59 11.03 -31.82
CA GLY A 105 9.42 9.57 -31.79
C GLY A 105 8.01 9.11 -31.39
N LYS A 106 7.03 10.03 -31.42
CA LYS A 106 5.62 9.74 -31.23
C LYS A 106 5.04 9.15 -32.52
N TRP A 107 4.00 8.33 -32.39
CA TRP A 107 3.29 7.70 -33.49
C TRP A 107 1.79 7.87 -33.28
N GLU A 108 1.04 8.12 -34.35
CA GLU A 108 -0.41 8.32 -34.28
C GLU A 108 -1.14 7.56 -35.39
N LEU A 109 -2.25 6.92 -35.04
CA LEU A 109 -3.18 6.28 -35.97
C LEU A 109 -4.59 6.77 -35.64
N CYS A 110 -5.33 7.20 -36.66
CA CYS A 110 -6.74 7.58 -36.54
C CYS A 110 -7.58 6.57 -37.31
N LEU A 111 -8.51 5.90 -36.63
CA LEU A 111 -9.46 4.98 -37.23
C LEU A 111 -10.84 5.67 -37.26
N PRO A 112 -11.39 5.96 -38.44
CA PRO A 112 -12.72 6.53 -38.55
C PRO A 112 -13.78 5.52 -38.04
N PRO A 113 -14.95 5.99 -37.60
CA PRO A 113 -16.04 5.11 -37.23
C PRO A 113 -16.49 4.24 -38.41
N LYS A 114 -17.11 3.10 -38.11
CA LYS A 114 -17.73 2.22 -39.09
C LYS A 114 -18.91 2.93 -39.78
N HIS A 115 -19.42 2.33 -40.87
CA HIS A 115 -20.55 2.89 -41.62
C HIS A 115 -21.82 3.10 -40.78
N ASP A 116 -22.03 2.29 -39.74
CA ASP A 116 -23.13 2.40 -38.77
C ASP A 116 -22.85 3.44 -37.65
N LYS A 117 -21.75 4.19 -37.76
CA LYS A 117 -21.23 5.16 -36.78
C LYS A 117 -20.72 4.54 -35.47
N SER A 118 -20.60 3.21 -35.37
CA SER A 118 -19.93 2.60 -34.21
C SER A 118 -18.41 2.82 -34.27
N PRO A 119 -17.69 2.66 -33.16
CA PRO A 119 -16.23 2.62 -33.17
C PRO A 119 -15.67 1.53 -34.08
N ALA A 120 -14.47 1.76 -34.63
CA ALA A 120 -13.78 0.81 -35.52
C ALA A 120 -13.37 -0.49 -34.82
N ILE A 121 -13.06 -0.42 -33.52
CA ILE A 121 -12.66 -1.55 -32.68
C ILE A 121 -13.75 -1.77 -31.65
N GLU A 122 -14.21 -3.01 -31.54
CA GLU A 122 -15.26 -3.38 -30.59
C GLU A 122 -14.68 -3.55 -29.18
N HIS A 123 -15.46 -3.17 -28.17
CA HIS A 123 -15.12 -3.44 -26.78
C HIS A 123 -14.88 -4.94 -26.57
N ASN A 124 -13.92 -5.27 -25.72
CA ASN A 124 -13.57 -6.63 -25.33
C ASN A 124 -13.01 -7.49 -26.48
N THR A 125 -12.36 -6.85 -27.45
CA THR A 125 -11.59 -7.52 -28.52
C THR A 125 -10.09 -7.35 -28.31
N LYS A 126 -9.31 -8.28 -28.86
CA LYS A 126 -7.85 -8.32 -28.67
C LYS A 126 -7.13 -7.43 -29.67
N LEU A 127 -6.04 -6.81 -29.20
CA LEU A 127 -5.17 -5.92 -29.97
C LEU A 127 -3.70 -6.24 -29.72
N LYS A 128 -2.82 -5.91 -30.66
CA LYS A 128 -1.37 -5.79 -30.48
C LYS A 128 -0.80 -4.65 -31.31
N VAL A 129 0.27 -4.04 -30.81
CA VAL A 129 1.12 -3.16 -31.59
C VAL A 129 2.19 -4.01 -32.27
N VAL A 130 2.31 -3.88 -33.60
CA VAL A 130 3.38 -4.50 -34.38
C VAL A 130 4.50 -3.47 -34.54
N VAL A 131 5.68 -3.79 -34.04
CA VAL A 131 6.87 -2.94 -34.12
C VAL A 131 7.83 -3.53 -35.13
N HIS A 132 8.18 -2.73 -36.15
CA HIS A 132 9.25 -3.06 -37.08
C HIS A 132 10.53 -2.37 -36.65
N THR A 133 11.59 -3.15 -36.47
CA THR A 133 12.91 -2.63 -36.08
C THR A 133 13.74 -2.29 -37.31
N LYS A 134 14.76 -1.44 -37.14
CA LYS A 134 15.74 -1.13 -38.20
C LYS A 134 16.51 -2.35 -38.70
N LYS A 135 16.55 -3.43 -37.91
CA LYS A 135 17.18 -4.70 -38.27
C LYS A 135 16.27 -5.61 -39.10
N GLY A 136 15.04 -5.18 -39.38
CA GLY A 136 14.04 -5.95 -40.12
C GLY A 136 13.28 -6.96 -39.26
N GLU A 137 13.39 -6.89 -37.93
CA GLU A 137 12.62 -7.76 -37.02
C GLU A 137 11.20 -7.25 -36.86
N ARG A 138 10.28 -8.19 -36.62
CA ARG A 138 8.89 -7.92 -36.29
C ARG A 138 8.61 -8.35 -34.86
N LEU A 139 8.22 -7.38 -34.04
CA LEU A 139 7.91 -7.59 -32.63
C LEU A 139 6.43 -7.32 -32.40
N TYR A 140 5.81 -8.09 -31.50
CA TYR A 140 4.43 -7.91 -31.08
C TYR A 140 4.43 -7.44 -29.63
N ARG A 141 3.72 -6.34 -29.35
CA ARG A 141 3.73 -5.68 -28.05
C ARG A 141 2.33 -5.33 -27.59
N ILE A 142 2.12 -5.42 -26.28
CA ILE A 142 1.02 -4.73 -25.62
C ILE A 142 1.34 -3.24 -25.56
N SER A 143 0.35 -2.38 -25.78
CA SER A 143 0.51 -0.94 -25.61
C SER A 143 0.95 -0.65 -24.15
N PRO A 144 1.96 0.21 -23.92
CA PRO A 144 2.29 0.73 -22.59
C PRO A 144 1.11 1.41 -21.88
N TRP A 145 0.03 1.69 -22.61
CA TRP A 145 -1.17 2.37 -22.15
C TRP A 145 -2.40 1.47 -22.17
N ALA A 146 -2.20 0.15 -22.29
CA ALA A 146 -3.29 -0.81 -22.21
C ALA A 146 -4.04 -0.66 -20.88
N LYS A 147 -5.36 -0.48 -20.96
CA LYS A 147 -6.25 -0.37 -19.78
C LYS A 147 -6.59 -1.73 -19.19
N TYR A 148 -6.51 -2.79 -20.00
CA TYR A 148 -6.89 -4.14 -19.63
C TYR A 148 -6.08 -5.15 -20.43
N ALA A 149 -5.57 -6.16 -19.75
CA ALA A 149 -4.89 -7.31 -20.33
C ALA A 149 -5.33 -8.55 -19.58
N ILE A 150 -5.48 -9.66 -20.30
CA ILE A 150 -5.94 -10.94 -19.73
C ILE A 150 -5.02 -12.07 -20.14
N GLN A 151 -4.87 -13.06 -19.26
CA GLN A 151 -4.21 -14.31 -19.56
C GLN A 151 -5.28 -15.41 -19.63
N SER A 152 -5.35 -16.11 -20.77
CA SER A 152 -6.23 -17.29 -20.89
C SER A 152 -5.55 -18.50 -20.24
N GLU A 153 -6.31 -19.45 -19.67
CA GLU A 153 -5.79 -20.63 -18.95
C GLU A 153 -4.73 -21.46 -19.71
N LYS A 154 -4.73 -21.39 -21.05
CA LYS A 154 -3.82 -22.17 -21.91
C LYS A 154 -2.63 -21.36 -22.43
N GLN A 155 -2.48 -20.10 -22.05
CA GLN A 155 -1.49 -19.18 -22.60
C GLN A 155 -0.50 -18.71 -21.53
N VAL A 156 0.77 -18.58 -21.94
CA VAL A 156 1.83 -18.05 -21.08
C VAL A 156 1.86 -16.52 -21.09
N ILE A 157 1.39 -15.91 -22.19
CA ILE A 157 1.51 -14.47 -22.46
C ILE A 157 0.13 -13.83 -22.33
N TYR A 158 0.09 -12.60 -21.82
CA TYR A 158 -1.14 -11.82 -21.77
C TYR A 158 -1.56 -11.30 -23.14
N ASP A 159 -2.87 -11.19 -23.35
CA ASP A 159 -3.47 -10.49 -24.49
C ASP A 159 -3.93 -9.10 -24.05
N TRP A 160 -3.60 -8.08 -24.85
CA TRP A 160 -4.16 -6.75 -24.68
C TRP A 160 -5.60 -6.72 -25.18
N VAL A 161 -6.51 -6.30 -24.30
CA VAL A 161 -7.95 -6.22 -24.58
C VAL A 161 -8.40 -4.77 -24.65
N HIS A 162 -9.15 -4.43 -25.69
CA HIS A 162 -9.73 -3.10 -25.84
C HIS A 162 -10.85 -2.85 -24.82
N TRP A 163 -10.62 -1.93 -23.89
CA TRP A 163 -11.56 -1.60 -22.83
C TRP A 163 -12.25 -0.24 -23.07
N ASP A 164 -13.41 -0.29 -23.75
CA ASP A 164 -14.35 0.83 -23.97
C ASP A 164 -15.80 0.36 -23.68
N PRO A 165 -16.15 0.04 -22.42
CA PRO A 165 -17.46 -0.52 -22.11
C PRO A 165 -18.59 0.44 -22.53
N PRO A 166 -19.68 -0.05 -23.16
CA PRO A 166 -20.80 0.79 -23.60
C PRO A 166 -21.44 1.61 -22.48
N GLN A 167 -21.39 1.09 -21.25
CA GLN A 167 -21.87 1.75 -20.04
C GLN A 167 -20.71 1.84 -19.03
N PRO A 168 -19.97 2.95 -19.01
CA PRO A 168 -18.94 3.18 -18.01
C PRO A 168 -19.54 3.26 -16.61
N TYR A 169 -18.81 2.75 -15.62
CA TYR A 169 -19.21 2.91 -14.23
C TYR A 169 -19.18 4.38 -13.81
N LEU A 170 -20.26 4.84 -13.19
CA LEU A 170 -20.39 6.18 -12.62
C LEU A 170 -20.19 6.10 -11.10
N HIS A 171 -19.18 6.81 -10.60
CA HIS A 171 -18.90 6.88 -9.16
C HIS A 171 -20.01 7.66 -8.45
N ILE A 172 -20.54 7.08 -7.37
CA ILE A 172 -21.73 7.60 -6.68
C ILE A 172 -21.35 8.35 -5.41
N HIS A 173 -20.38 7.85 -4.64
CA HIS A 173 -20.04 8.37 -3.31
C HIS A 173 -18.87 9.35 -3.39
N PRO A 174 -18.88 10.46 -2.63
CA PRO A 174 -17.73 11.35 -2.57
C PRO A 174 -16.57 10.69 -1.83
N ARG A 175 -15.36 11.22 -2.03
CA ARG A 175 -14.20 10.80 -1.22
C ARG A 175 -14.49 11.07 0.27
N PRO A 176 -14.11 10.14 1.17
CA PRO A 176 -14.08 10.39 2.60
C PRO A 176 -13.22 11.61 2.96
N LYS A 177 -13.51 12.23 4.09
CA LYS A 177 -12.67 13.32 4.61
C LYS A 177 -11.31 12.78 5.06
N LYS A 178 -10.28 13.65 5.07
CA LYS A 178 -8.98 13.35 5.67
C LYS A 178 -9.18 12.86 7.12
N PRO A 179 -8.81 11.61 7.46
CA PRO A 179 -8.82 11.20 8.85
C PRO A 179 -7.66 11.88 9.61
N GLN A 180 -7.86 12.13 10.90
CA GLN A 180 -6.82 12.74 11.75
C GLN A 180 -5.62 11.81 11.96
N SER A 181 -5.87 10.50 12.02
CA SER A 181 -4.88 9.43 12.09
C SER A 181 -5.26 8.31 11.13
N LEU A 182 -4.26 7.62 10.57
CA LEU A 182 -4.48 6.52 9.63
C LEU A 182 -4.44 5.16 10.35
N ARG A 183 -5.52 4.40 10.22
CA ARG A 183 -5.59 2.99 10.60
C ARG A 183 -5.78 2.20 9.31
N ILE A 184 -4.66 1.68 8.80
CA ILE A 184 -4.53 1.10 7.46
C ILE A 184 -4.67 -0.42 7.52
N TYR A 185 -5.62 -0.97 6.76
CA TYR A 185 -5.76 -2.40 6.51
C TYR A 185 -5.13 -2.75 5.16
N GLU A 186 -3.93 -3.34 5.19
CA GLU A 186 -3.18 -3.76 4.01
C GLU A 186 -3.75 -5.05 3.43
N SER A 187 -4.11 -5.01 2.17
CA SER A 187 -4.98 -6.00 1.52
C SER A 187 -4.46 -6.41 0.15
N HIS A 188 -4.61 -7.69 -0.16
CA HIS A 188 -4.43 -8.25 -1.49
C HIS A 188 -5.73 -8.97 -1.88
N VAL A 189 -6.37 -8.53 -2.97
CA VAL A 189 -7.72 -9.01 -3.36
C VAL A 189 -7.71 -10.51 -3.65
N GLY A 190 -6.74 -10.98 -4.46
CA GLY A 190 -6.70 -12.37 -4.92
C GLY A 190 -6.58 -13.45 -3.84
N ILE A 191 -6.21 -13.10 -2.60
CA ILE A 191 -6.08 -14.07 -1.49
C ILE A 191 -7.19 -13.89 -0.43
N ALA A 192 -8.14 -12.99 -0.67
CA ALA A 192 -9.12 -12.54 0.31
C ALA A 192 -10.39 -13.44 0.35
N SER A 193 -10.20 -14.75 0.15
CA SER A 193 -11.22 -15.80 0.24
C SER A 193 -10.67 -16.98 1.06
N PRO A 194 -11.51 -17.77 1.76
CA PRO A 194 -11.07 -19.03 2.36
C PRO A 194 -10.73 -20.13 1.34
N ASP A 195 -11.19 -19.98 0.09
CA ASP A 195 -10.98 -20.94 -0.98
C ASP A 195 -9.58 -20.79 -1.60
N PRO A 196 -8.93 -21.90 -2.01
CA PRO A 196 -7.60 -21.88 -2.62
C PRO A 196 -7.69 -21.50 -4.12
N GLU A 197 -8.18 -20.29 -4.40
CA GLU A 197 -8.32 -19.73 -5.74
C GLU A 197 -8.14 -18.20 -5.72
N VAL A 198 -8.00 -17.58 -6.89
CA VAL A 198 -7.90 -16.12 -7.01
C VAL A 198 -9.27 -15.49 -6.74
N ALA A 199 -9.42 -14.84 -5.59
CA ALA A 199 -10.65 -14.15 -5.24
C ALA A 199 -10.87 -12.86 -6.06
N SER A 200 -12.13 -12.52 -6.34
CA SER A 200 -12.51 -11.36 -7.16
C SER A 200 -12.65 -10.05 -6.36
N TYR A 201 -12.64 -8.91 -7.06
CA TYR A 201 -12.98 -7.60 -6.48
C TYR A 201 -14.40 -7.60 -5.89
N THR A 202 -15.34 -8.26 -6.56
CA THR A 202 -16.71 -8.44 -6.06
C THR A 202 -16.73 -9.19 -4.72
N ASN A 203 -15.98 -10.29 -4.59
CA ASN A 203 -15.85 -11.00 -3.31
C ASN A 203 -15.29 -10.08 -2.21
N PHE A 204 -14.22 -9.33 -2.51
CA PHE A 204 -13.65 -8.39 -1.54
C PHE A 204 -14.66 -7.32 -1.10
N THR A 205 -15.41 -6.78 -2.05
CA THR A 205 -16.42 -5.75 -1.81
C THR A 205 -17.52 -6.24 -0.86
N ILE A 206 -18.04 -7.44 -1.12
CA ILE A 206 -19.18 -7.98 -0.36
C ILE A 206 -18.75 -8.55 0.99
N ASN A 207 -17.64 -9.28 1.03
CA ASN A 207 -17.29 -10.13 2.18
C ASN A 207 -16.19 -9.53 3.08
N VAL A 208 -15.35 -8.64 2.56
CA VAL A 208 -14.16 -8.13 3.26
C VAL A 208 -14.33 -6.69 3.72
N LEU A 209 -14.86 -5.78 2.87
CA LEU A 209 -15.10 -4.38 3.27
C LEU A 209 -15.93 -4.24 4.56
N PRO A 210 -17.03 -5.00 4.79
CA PRO A 210 -17.78 -4.91 6.04
C PRO A 210 -16.94 -5.31 7.26
N ARG A 211 -16.02 -6.26 7.12
CA ARG A 211 -15.12 -6.70 8.21
C ARG A 211 -14.10 -5.61 8.54
N ILE A 212 -13.50 -4.99 7.52
CA ILE A 212 -12.58 -3.86 7.68
C ILE A 212 -13.27 -2.71 8.43
N LYS A 213 -14.52 -2.39 8.06
CA LYS A 213 -15.32 -1.38 8.75
C LYS A 213 -15.61 -1.77 10.20
N ASP A 214 -16.03 -3.01 10.46
CA ASP A 214 -16.32 -3.48 11.83
C ASP A 214 -15.09 -3.34 12.72
N LEU A 215 -13.92 -3.77 12.25
CA LEU A 215 -12.61 -3.66 12.90
C LEU A 215 -12.19 -2.21 13.21
N GLY A 216 -12.84 -1.19 12.65
CA GLY A 216 -12.56 0.22 12.93
C GLY A 216 -11.37 0.79 12.15
N TYR A 217 -10.89 0.08 11.11
CA TYR A 217 -9.95 0.66 10.14
C TYR A 217 -10.65 1.74 9.31
N ASN A 218 -9.93 2.80 8.97
CA ASN A 218 -10.43 3.95 8.21
C ASN A 218 -9.73 4.13 6.86
N CYS A 219 -8.77 3.25 6.55
CA CYS A 219 -7.98 3.27 5.34
C CYS A 219 -7.66 1.85 4.89
N ILE A 220 -7.69 1.61 3.58
CA ILE A 220 -7.25 0.36 2.93
C ILE A 220 -6.02 0.67 2.10
N GLN A 221 -4.98 -0.14 2.24
CA GLN A 221 -3.86 -0.18 1.30
C GLN A 221 -4.06 -1.38 0.37
N LEU A 222 -4.31 -1.12 -0.91
CA LEU A 222 -4.61 -2.15 -1.89
C LEU A 222 -3.36 -2.50 -2.71
N MET A 223 -2.87 -3.74 -2.51
CA MET A 223 -1.69 -4.30 -3.16
C MET A 223 -2.07 -4.99 -4.48
N ALA A 224 -1.08 -5.17 -5.36
CA ALA A 224 -1.15 -6.04 -6.55
C ALA A 224 -2.31 -5.73 -7.52
N VAL A 225 -2.58 -4.43 -7.74
CA VAL A 225 -3.61 -3.97 -8.69
C VAL A 225 -2.99 -3.55 -10.03
N MET A 226 -1.73 -3.08 -10.02
CA MET A 226 -1.00 -2.80 -11.26
C MET A 226 -0.70 -4.13 -11.98
N ASP A 227 -0.78 -4.13 -13.33
CA ASP A 227 -0.67 -5.28 -14.26
C ASP A 227 -1.90 -6.16 -14.51
N SER A 228 -2.92 -6.20 -13.65
CA SER A 228 -4.13 -6.98 -13.92
C SER A 228 -5.38 -6.19 -13.55
N GLU A 229 -6.30 -6.04 -14.52
CA GLU A 229 -7.65 -5.55 -14.26
C GLU A 229 -7.82 -4.11 -13.76
N PHE A 230 -6.79 -3.28 -13.94
CA PHE A 230 -6.70 -1.94 -13.36
C PHE A 230 -7.90 -1.02 -13.65
N VAL A 231 -8.60 -1.17 -14.78
CA VAL A 231 -9.75 -0.30 -15.16
C VAL A 231 -11.09 -1.06 -15.25
N THR A 232 -11.19 -2.20 -14.58
CA THR A 232 -12.46 -2.92 -14.52
C THR A 232 -13.53 -2.13 -13.75
N THR A 233 -14.79 -2.37 -14.13
CA THR A 233 -15.95 -1.86 -13.43
C THR A 233 -15.98 -2.33 -11.97
N GLU A 234 -15.49 -3.54 -11.69
CA GLU A 234 -15.49 -4.12 -10.34
C GLU A 234 -14.54 -3.40 -9.38
N LEU A 235 -13.34 -3.03 -9.81
CA LEU A 235 -12.43 -2.24 -8.96
C LEU A 235 -13.03 -0.87 -8.63
N LYS A 236 -13.68 -0.22 -9.61
CA LYS A 236 -14.35 1.07 -9.38
C LYS A 236 -15.51 0.92 -8.38
N GLN A 237 -16.27 -0.16 -8.46
CA GLN A 237 -17.32 -0.49 -7.49
C GLN A 237 -16.77 -0.77 -6.09
N LEU A 238 -15.66 -1.48 -5.97
CA LEU A 238 -14.99 -1.74 -4.70
C LEU A 238 -14.62 -0.41 -4.02
N ILE A 239 -13.95 0.49 -4.76
CA ILE A 239 -13.51 1.78 -4.21
C ILE A 239 -14.71 2.67 -3.84
N ASP A 240 -15.72 2.73 -4.70
CA ASP A 240 -16.95 3.50 -4.41
C ASP A 240 -17.69 2.95 -3.18
N THR A 241 -17.74 1.63 -3.02
CA THR A 241 -18.32 0.98 -1.84
C THR A 241 -17.49 1.27 -0.59
N ALA A 242 -16.15 1.25 -0.67
CA ALA A 242 -15.29 1.64 0.44
C ALA A 242 -15.54 3.11 0.85
N HIS A 243 -15.69 4.01 -0.12
CA HIS A 243 -16.04 5.41 0.14
C HIS A 243 -17.41 5.56 0.81
N SER A 244 -18.41 4.75 0.42
CA SER A 244 -19.72 4.72 1.09
C SER A 244 -19.63 4.33 2.58
N LEU A 245 -18.57 3.61 2.95
CA LEU A 245 -18.26 3.19 4.33
C LEU A 245 -17.34 4.17 5.07
N ASP A 246 -17.05 5.34 4.49
CA ASP A 246 -16.10 6.33 5.02
C ASP A 246 -14.68 5.75 5.19
N ILE A 247 -14.25 4.91 4.24
CA ILE A 247 -12.93 4.28 4.21
C ILE A 247 -12.14 4.83 3.02
N VAL A 248 -10.97 5.42 3.30
CA VAL A 248 -10.03 5.88 2.27
C VAL A 248 -9.35 4.68 1.61
N VAL A 249 -9.14 4.70 0.29
CA VAL A 249 -8.38 3.66 -0.41
C VAL A 249 -7.09 4.24 -0.97
N LEU A 250 -5.98 3.60 -0.61
CA LEU A 250 -4.63 3.82 -1.11
C LEU A 250 -4.24 2.69 -2.06
N LEU A 251 -3.44 3.02 -3.06
CA LEU A 251 -2.91 2.08 -4.04
C LEU A 251 -1.40 1.93 -3.86
N ASP A 252 -0.88 0.69 -3.94
CA ASP A 252 0.55 0.47 -4.08
C ASP A 252 0.99 0.75 -5.52
N VAL A 253 1.97 1.63 -5.65
CA VAL A 253 2.50 2.06 -6.93
C VAL A 253 3.92 1.58 -7.10
N VAL A 254 4.09 0.70 -8.09
CA VAL A 254 5.36 0.06 -8.40
C VAL A 254 6.02 0.77 -9.58
N HIS A 255 6.64 1.91 -9.30
CA HIS A 255 7.46 2.63 -10.29
C HIS A 255 8.95 2.38 -10.09
N SER A 256 9.37 1.61 -9.09
CA SER A 256 10.80 1.35 -8.87
C SER A 256 11.51 0.56 -9.94
N HIS A 257 10.77 -0.29 -10.64
CA HIS A 257 11.26 -1.14 -11.69
C HIS A 257 10.09 -1.64 -12.53
N ALA A 258 10.38 -2.33 -13.64
CA ALA A 258 9.40 -3.07 -14.42
C ALA A 258 9.92 -4.48 -14.71
N SER A 259 9.00 -5.41 -15.01
CA SER A 259 9.33 -6.77 -15.42
C SER A 259 10.29 -6.78 -16.63
N GLN A 260 11.10 -7.84 -16.76
CA GLN A 260 11.92 -8.10 -17.95
C GLN A 260 11.12 -8.65 -19.13
N ASN A 261 9.83 -8.93 -18.95
CA ASN A 261 8.96 -9.42 -20.01
C ASN A 261 8.90 -8.44 -21.19
N THR A 262 9.08 -8.96 -22.40
CA THR A 262 9.07 -8.16 -23.64
C THR A 262 7.81 -8.33 -24.47
N GLU A 263 7.08 -9.44 -24.33
CA GLU A 263 5.90 -9.71 -25.16
C GLU A 263 4.62 -9.09 -24.56
N ASP A 264 4.49 -9.16 -23.23
CA ASP A 264 3.39 -8.62 -22.43
C ASP A 264 3.83 -7.54 -21.43
N GLY A 265 5.10 -7.14 -21.46
CA GLY A 265 5.65 -6.10 -20.60
C GLY A 265 6.21 -4.91 -21.37
N LEU A 266 6.73 -3.93 -20.62
CA LEU A 266 7.33 -2.71 -21.16
C LEU A 266 8.74 -2.90 -21.74
N ASN A 267 9.40 -4.03 -21.44
CA ASN A 267 10.77 -4.25 -21.83
C ASN A 267 10.92 -4.36 -23.35
N CYS A 268 11.95 -3.72 -23.92
CA CYS A 268 12.23 -3.74 -25.36
C CYS A 268 11.01 -3.42 -26.23
N PHE A 269 10.16 -2.47 -25.78
CA PHE A 269 8.93 -2.08 -26.47
C PHE A 269 9.19 -1.70 -27.94
N ASP A 270 10.06 -0.72 -28.19
CA ASP A 270 10.40 -0.26 -29.54
C ASP A 270 11.55 -1.06 -30.20
N GLY A 271 11.91 -2.21 -29.61
CA GLY A 271 13.05 -3.04 -30.03
C GLY A 271 14.41 -2.58 -29.49
N SER A 272 14.49 -1.45 -28.77
CA SER A 272 15.70 -1.00 -28.09
C SER A 272 15.73 -1.40 -26.61
N ASP A 273 16.91 -1.54 -26.05
CA ASP A 273 17.12 -1.79 -24.62
C ASP A 273 16.79 -0.57 -23.74
N SER A 274 16.72 0.62 -24.32
CA SER A 274 16.74 1.89 -23.62
C SER A 274 15.50 2.74 -23.86
N CYS A 275 14.39 2.16 -24.33
CA CYS A 275 13.13 2.89 -24.53
C CYS A 275 12.66 3.60 -23.24
N PHE A 276 12.04 2.87 -22.30
CA PHE A 276 11.64 3.43 -21.00
C PHE A 276 12.75 3.36 -19.94
N PHE A 277 13.82 2.63 -20.24
CA PHE A 277 14.82 2.21 -19.26
C PHE A 277 16.20 2.79 -19.57
N HIS A 278 17.10 2.75 -18.60
CA HIS A 278 18.52 2.91 -18.91
C HIS A 278 19.01 1.68 -19.71
N SER A 279 20.04 1.84 -20.53
CA SER A 279 20.77 0.69 -21.07
C SER A 279 21.47 -0.08 -19.94
N PRO A 280 21.64 -1.40 -20.05
CA PRO A 280 22.50 -2.17 -19.15
C PRO A 280 23.94 -1.62 -19.11
N PRO A 281 24.66 -1.74 -17.99
CA PRO A 281 24.23 -2.40 -16.75
C PRO A 281 23.35 -1.52 -15.85
N ARG A 282 23.30 -0.19 -16.08
CA ARG A 282 22.52 0.74 -15.23
C ARG A 282 21.02 0.47 -15.27
N GLY A 283 20.53 -0.09 -16.37
CA GLY A 283 19.12 -0.40 -16.60
C GLY A 283 18.61 -1.70 -16.02
N GLU A 284 19.40 -2.42 -15.23
CA GLU A 284 19.06 -3.76 -14.73
C GLU A 284 19.23 -3.82 -13.21
N HIS A 285 18.24 -4.41 -12.54
CA HIS A 285 18.30 -4.69 -11.10
C HIS A 285 18.51 -6.19 -10.88
N VAL A 286 19.78 -6.58 -10.72
CA VAL A 286 20.22 -7.99 -10.69
C VAL A 286 19.46 -8.84 -9.67
N LEU A 287 19.28 -8.35 -8.44
CA LEU A 287 18.62 -9.12 -7.37
C LEU A 287 17.13 -9.39 -7.66
N TRP A 288 16.48 -8.50 -8.41
CA TRP A 288 15.04 -8.59 -8.69
C TRP A 288 14.76 -9.16 -10.09
N GLY A 289 15.79 -9.32 -10.93
CA GLY A 289 15.61 -9.72 -12.32
C GLY A 289 14.70 -8.74 -13.09
N SER A 290 14.89 -7.43 -12.90
CA SER A 290 13.99 -6.39 -13.43
C SER A 290 14.72 -5.26 -14.17
N ARG A 291 13.96 -4.42 -14.88
CA ARG A 291 14.45 -3.23 -15.61
C ARG A 291 14.27 -1.95 -14.79
N LEU A 292 15.22 -1.01 -14.90
CA LEU A 292 15.23 0.27 -14.19
C LEU A 292 14.92 1.45 -15.10
N PHE A 293 13.88 2.22 -14.76
CA PHE A 293 13.43 3.37 -15.53
C PHE A 293 14.49 4.45 -15.66
N ASN A 294 14.47 5.16 -16.79
CA ASN A 294 15.30 6.34 -17.00
C ASN A 294 14.53 7.63 -16.65
N TYR A 295 14.52 7.98 -15.38
CA TYR A 295 13.88 9.20 -14.86
C TYR A 295 14.53 10.51 -15.34
N SER A 296 15.75 10.45 -15.88
CA SER A 296 16.45 11.63 -16.39
C SER A 296 16.05 12.02 -17.81
N ARG A 297 15.27 11.19 -18.51
CA ARG A 297 14.88 11.47 -19.91
C ARG A 297 14.00 12.71 -19.99
N ASP A 298 14.28 13.60 -20.95
CA ASP A 298 13.65 14.93 -21.01
C ASP A 298 12.12 14.91 -21.07
N GLY A 299 11.48 15.85 -20.35
CA GLY A 299 10.04 15.90 -20.11
C GLY A 299 9.22 16.10 -21.38
N ALA A 300 9.79 16.78 -22.38
CA ALA A 300 9.24 16.88 -23.73
C ALA A 300 9.21 15.53 -24.48
N ARG A 301 9.82 14.47 -23.92
CA ARG A 301 10.05 13.16 -24.54
C ARG A 301 9.66 11.99 -23.63
N PHE A 302 8.69 12.15 -22.73
CA PHE A 302 8.06 11.09 -21.92
C PHE A 302 8.79 10.68 -20.63
N PRO A 303 8.27 11.02 -19.43
CA PRO A 303 8.65 10.37 -18.19
C PRO A 303 7.67 9.22 -17.82
N PRO A 304 8.16 8.20 -17.10
CA PRO A 304 7.36 7.16 -16.45
C PRO A 304 6.23 7.70 -15.55
N ASP A 305 6.36 8.94 -15.08
CA ASP A 305 5.42 9.64 -14.19
C ASP A 305 4.00 9.77 -14.77
N MET A 306 3.85 9.60 -16.09
CA MET A 306 2.55 9.65 -16.77
C MET A 306 1.61 8.48 -16.41
N MET A 307 2.12 7.35 -15.90
CA MET A 307 1.26 6.27 -15.41
C MET A 307 0.53 6.65 -14.11
N LEU A 308 1.09 7.51 -13.26
CA LEU A 308 0.47 7.92 -11.97
C LEU A 308 -0.84 8.69 -12.18
N GLY A 309 -0.92 9.47 -13.26
CA GLY A 309 -2.06 10.33 -13.55
C GLY A 309 -3.35 9.59 -13.93
N ILE A 310 -3.23 8.38 -14.48
CA ILE A 310 -4.36 7.47 -14.71
C ILE A 310 -5.01 7.09 -13.38
N GLN A 311 -4.15 6.74 -12.41
CA GLN A 311 -4.56 6.05 -11.19
C GLN A 311 -5.33 6.97 -10.23
N ALA A 312 -4.80 8.16 -9.93
CA ALA A 312 -5.39 9.03 -8.92
C ALA A 312 -6.73 9.67 -9.35
N LYS A 313 -6.92 9.90 -10.65
CA LYS A 313 -8.11 10.59 -11.19
C LYS A 313 -9.20 9.65 -11.65
N GLU A 314 -8.89 8.51 -12.29
CA GLU A 314 -9.93 7.60 -12.77
C GLU A 314 -10.62 6.81 -11.64
N PHE A 315 -9.94 6.59 -10.52
CA PHE A 315 -10.42 5.73 -9.42
C PHE A 315 -10.81 6.51 -8.17
N ASN A 316 -10.77 7.83 -8.24
CA ASN A 316 -11.07 8.70 -7.11
C ASN A 316 -10.21 8.39 -5.86
N LEU A 317 -9.01 7.83 -6.06
CA LEU A 317 -8.15 7.32 -4.99
C LEU A 317 -7.67 8.43 -4.06
N GLY A 318 -7.59 8.10 -2.77
CA GLY A 318 -7.12 8.98 -1.72
C GLY A 318 -5.62 8.89 -1.50
N PHE A 319 -4.80 8.86 -2.58
CA PHE A 319 -3.32 8.91 -2.60
C PHE A 319 -2.58 7.57 -2.81
N ILE A 320 -1.30 7.72 -3.18
CA ILE A 320 -0.40 6.69 -3.72
C ILE A 320 0.71 6.40 -2.71
N ARG A 321 1.01 5.11 -2.47
CA ARG A 321 2.24 4.69 -1.80
C ARG A 321 3.26 4.22 -2.85
N PRO A 322 4.43 4.86 -2.99
CA PRO A 322 5.50 4.31 -3.81
C PRO A 322 6.10 3.09 -3.12
N GLU A 323 6.15 1.96 -3.83
CA GLU A 323 6.90 0.80 -3.36
C GLU A 323 8.41 0.99 -3.59
N ASN A 324 9.19 0.56 -2.58
CA ASN A 324 10.64 0.42 -2.66
C ASN A 324 11.41 1.70 -3.06
N LEU A 325 11.22 2.78 -2.30
CA LEU A 325 12.03 4.00 -2.41
C LEU A 325 13.55 3.74 -2.18
N VAL A 326 13.91 2.63 -1.53
CA VAL A 326 15.31 2.27 -1.20
C VAL A 326 16.10 1.77 -2.42
N SER A 327 15.47 1.19 -3.45
CA SER A 327 16.20 0.83 -4.68
C SER A 327 16.43 2.02 -5.61
N HIS A 328 15.70 3.13 -5.40
CA HIS A 328 15.92 4.39 -6.10
C HIS A 328 17.09 5.22 -5.53
N SER A 329 17.54 4.92 -4.30
CA SER A 329 18.44 5.80 -3.54
C SER A 329 19.90 5.78 -3.99
N GLY A 330 20.15 6.34 -5.17
CA GLY A 330 21.06 7.49 -5.30
C GLY A 330 20.34 8.84 -5.20
N CYS A 331 19.00 8.86 -5.27
CA CYS A 331 18.16 10.04 -5.09
C CYS A 331 17.15 9.79 -3.96
N HIS A 332 17.37 10.38 -2.78
CA HIS A 332 16.31 10.53 -1.79
C HIS A 332 15.34 11.62 -2.25
N VAL A 333 14.34 11.22 -3.04
CA VAL A 333 13.08 11.96 -3.14
C VAL A 333 11.98 10.96 -2.83
N PRO A 334 11.50 10.89 -1.59
CA PRO A 334 10.27 10.18 -1.33
C PRO A 334 9.16 10.95 -2.05
N PHE A 335 8.67 10.44 -3.18
CA PHE A 335 7.36 10.84 -3.73
C PHE A 335 6.25 10.25 -2.85
N THR A 336 6.32 10.47 -1.55
CA THR A 336 5.16 10.40 -0.68
C THR A 336 4.69 11.84 -0.56
N GLU A 337 3.53 12.15 -1.13
CA GLU A 337 2.86 13.41 -0.78
C GLU A 337 2.84 13.57 0.75
N GLU A 338 2.90 14.83 1.20
CA GLU A 338 2.92 15.33 2.58
C GLU A 338 2.09 14.54 3.61
N TRP A 339 1.08 13.79 3.17
CA TRP A 339 0.13 13.03 3.96
C TRP A 339 0.72 11.88 4.80
N LEU A 340 1.52 10.98 4.23
CA LEU A 340 2.07 9.85 5.01
C LEU A 340 3.21 10.29 5.94
N LEU A 341 3.90 11.39 5.59
CA LEU A 341 4.98 11.96 6.41
C LEU A 341 4.45 12.83 7.56
N SER A 342 3.23 13.36 7.45
CA SER A 342 2.60 14.20 8.49
C SER A 342 1.61 13.46 9.41
N VAL A 343 1.21 12.23 9.06
CA VAL A 343 0.19 11.47 9.81
C VAL A 343 0.80 10.20 10.40
N HIS A 344 0.76 10.10 11.73
CA HIS A 344 1.07 8.85 12.42
C HIS A 344 0.03 7.79 12.06
N TYR A 345 0.51 6.56 11.80
CA TYR A 345 -0.35 5.48 11.32
C TYR A 345 -0.15 4.17 12.09
N ARG A 346 -1.19 3.34 12.07
CA ARG A 346 -1.15 1.92 12.39
C ARG A 346 -1.43 1.14 11.11
N LYS A 347 -0.70 0.05 10.89
CA LYS A 347 -0.89 -0.84 9.73
C LYS A 347 -1.08 -2.28 10.19
N GLY A 348 -2.10 -2.96 9.68
CA GLY A 348 -2.32 -4.39 9.85
C GLY A 348 -2.44 -5.06 8.48
N LEU A 349 -1.79 -6.22 8.31
CA LEU A 349 -1.94 -7.05 7.11
C LEU A 349 -3.16 -7.96 7.26
N ILE A 350 -3.94 -8.11 6.20
CA ILE A 350 -5.11 -8.98 6.10
C ILE A 350 -4.88 -10.35 6.76
N GLY A 351 -5.68 -10.69 7.77
CA GLY A 351 -5.63 -11.93 8.55
C GLY A 351 -4.89 -11.82 9.89
N ASN A 352 -3.93 -10.90 10.03
CA ASN A 352 -3.12 -10.80 11.24
C ASN A 352 -3.89 -10.23 12.44
N GLU A 353 -4.98 -9.48 12.20
CA GLU A 353 -5.84 -8.91 13.23
C GLU A 353 -6.50 -9.96 14.13
N PHE A 354 -6.64 -11.19 13.64
CA PHE A 354 -7.15 -12.31 14.41
C PHE A 354 -6.12 -13.42 14.64
N GLY A 355 -4.85 -13.20 14.29
CA GLY A 355 -3.80 -14.20 14.41
C GLY A 355 -4.01 -15.39 13.48
N HIS A 356 -4.28 -15.14 12.20
CA HIS A 356 -4.40 -16.19 11.18
C HIS A 356 -3.24 -17.19 11.27
N PRO A 357 -3.49 -18.50 11.28
CA PRO A 357 -2.45 -19.52 11.41
C PRO A 357 -1.63 -19.65 10.12
N GLU A 358 -0.66 -20.58 10.11
CA GLU A 358 0.14 -20.95 8.92
C GLU A 358 0.97 -19.77 8.38
N TRP A 359 1.09 -19.65 7.06
CA TRP A 359 1.83 -18.62 6.34
C TRP A 359 1.16 -18.34 4.99
N LEU A 360 1.64 -17.32 4.28
CA LEU A 360 1.22 -17.00 2.91
C LEU A 360 2.28 -17.49 1.92
N ASP A 361 1.89 -18.28 0.92
CA ASP A 361 2.75 -18.71 -0.18
C ASP A 361 1.92 -18.73 -1.47
N PHE A 362 2.44 -18.09 -2.52
CA PHE A 362 1.76 -18.02 -3.81
C PHE A 362 2.11 -19.25 -4.67
N PRO A 363 1.25 -19.63 -5.62
CA PRO A 363 1.55 -20.65 -6.63
C PRO A 363 2.88 -20.36 -7.33
N ARG A 364 3.75 -21.36 -7.34
CA ARG A 364 5.05 -21.32 -8.02
C ARG A 364 5.55 -22.74 -8.27
N LYS A 365 6.52 -22.88 -9.17
CA LYS A 365 7.18 -24.17 -9.45
C LYS A 365 7.65 -24.92 -8.19
N GLY A 366 8.09 -24.20 -7.16
CA GLY A 366 8.61 -24.80 -5.93
C GLY A 366 7.53 -25.29 -4.94
N ASN A 367 6.25 -25.12 -5.25
CA ASN A 367 5.12 -25.69 -4.49
C ASN A 367 4.05 -26.28 -5.42
N ASP A 368 4.46 -26.73 -6.62
CA ASP A 368 3.60 -27.36 -7.63
C ASP A 368 2.38 -26.51 -8.04
N GLU A 369 2.58 -25.19 -8.16
CA GLU A 369 1.53 -24.22 -8.50
C GLU A 369 0.34 -24.26 -7.51
N SER A 370 0.61 -24.55 -6.24
CA SER A 370 -0.42 -24.70 -5.22
C SER A 370 -0.97 -23.37 -4.72
N TYR A 371 -2.30 -23.25 -4.73
CA TYR A 371 -3.04 -22.14 -4.12
C TYR A 371 -3.40 -22.41 -2.65
N HIS A 372 -2.97 -23.52 -2.07
CA HIS A 372 -3.39 -23.95 -0.73
C HIS A 372 -3.10 -22.91 0.37
N TYR A 373 -1.99 -22.18 0.27
CA TYR A 373 -1.63 -21.13 1.22
C TYR A 373 -1.92 -19.70 0.71
N ALA A 374 -2.40 -19.55 -0.52
CA ALA A 374 -2.73 -18.28 -1.15
C ALA A 374 -4.17 -17.84 -0.84
N ARG A 375 -4.56 -17.88 0.45
CA ARG A 375 -5.94 -17.69 0.89
C ARG A 375 -6.03 -17.11 2.31
N ARG A 376 -7.25 -16.79 2.75
CA ARG A 376 -7.57 -16.28 4.10
C ARG A 376 -8.75 -17.01 4.72
N GLN A 377 -8.48 -17.74 5.79
CA GLN A 377 -9.40 -18.61 6.52
C GLN A 377 -10.36 -17.82 7.45
N TYR A 378 -11.24 -16.99 6.88
CA TYR A 378 -12.19 -16.20 7.67
C TYR A 378 -13.22 -17.04 8.43
N ASN A 379 -13.45 -18.29 8.00
CA ASN A 379 -14.25 -19.29 8.71
C ASN A 379 -13.75 -19.57 10.15
N LEU A 380 -12.47 -19.30 10.45
CA LEU A 380 -11.92 -19.41 11.81
C LEU A 380 -12.58 -18.44 12.81
N LEU A 381 -13.15 -17.33 12.33
CA LEU A 381 -13.85 -16.33 13.15
C LEU A 381 -15.30 -16.75 13.47
N GLU A 382 -15.87 -17.63 12.66
CA GLU A 382 -17.27 -18.08 12.74
C GLU A 382 -17.42 -19.34 13.59
N THR A 383 -16.30 -19.95 13.98
CA THR A 383 -16.28 -21.19 14.76
C THR A 383 -16.15 -20.89 16.25
N ASP A 384 -17.27 -20.95 16.99
CA ASP A 384 -17.38 -20.51 18.40
C ASP A 384 -16.40 -21.16 19.39
N HIS A 385 -15.95 -22.39 19.12
CA HIS A 385 -15.02 -23.10 20.00
C HIS A 385 -13.54 -22.76 19.75
N LEU A 386 -13.24 -21.93 18.75
CA LEU A 386 -11.90 -21.41 18.49
C LEU A 386 -11.67 -20.06 19.17
N ARG A 387 -10.40 -19.68 19.35
CA ARG A 387 -10.03 -18.46 20.09
C ARG A 387 -9.72 -17.24 19.22
N TYR A 388 -9.73 -17.37 17.89
CA TYR A 388 -9.40 -16.28 16.95
C TYR A 388 -10.30 -15.05 17.13
N ARG A 389 -11.58 -15.27 17.49
CA ARG A 389 -12.54 -14.19 17.76
C ARG A 389 -12.09 -13.27 18.92
N GLN A 390 -11.30 -13.78 19.87
CA GLN A 390 -10.77 -12.99 20.99
C GLN A 390 -9.76 -11.95 20.48
N LEU A 391 -8.86 -12.35 19.58
CA LEU A 391 -7.88 -11.46 18.95
C LEU A 391 -8.57 -10.44 18.03
N TYR A 392 -9.54 -10.89 17.24
CA TYR A 392 -10.36 -10.01 16.40
C TYR A 392 -11.07 -8.92 17.23
N ASN A 393 -11.72 -9.30 18.34
CA ASN A 393 -12.41 -8.35 19.21
C ASN A 393 -11.42 -7.36 19.85
N PHE A 394 -10.23 -7.83 20.23
CA PHE A 394 -9.19 -6.96 20.75
C PHE A 394 -8.73 -5.94 19.71
N ASP A 395 -8.46 -6.36 18.46
CA ASP A 395 -8.04 -5.45 17.39
C ASP A 395 -9.12 -4.39 17.09
N ARG A 396 -10.37 -4.85 16.99
CA ARG A 396 -11.54 -3.99 16.82
C ARG A 396 -11.63 -2.92 17.90
N ASP A 397 -11.59 -3.35 19.16
CA ASP A 397 -11.80 -2.46 20.28
C ASP A 397 -10.58 -1.53 20.47
N MET A 398 -9.36 -1.98 20.12
CA MET A 398 -8.17 -1.14 20.05
C MET A 398 -8.32 -0.01 19.02
N ASN A 399 -8.74 -0.31 17.79
CA ASN A 399 -8.93 0.71 16.74
C ASN A 399 -10.05 1.69 17.10
N ARG A 400 -11.18 1.21 17.65
CA ARG A 400 -12.28 2.09 18.12
C ARG A 400 -11.87 2.97 19.29
N THR A 401 -10.98 2.48 20.14
CA THR A 401 -10.44 3.25 21.26
C THR A 401 -9.47 4.31 20.76
N GLU A 402 -8.69 4.01 19.72
CA GLU A 402 -7.86 5.02 19.04
C GLU A 402 -8.72 6.09 18.39
N ASP A 403 -9.83 5.72 17.74
CA ASP A 403 -10.78 6.67 17.16
C ASP A 403 -11.38 7.62 18.22
N LYS A 404 -11.63 7.10 19.42
CA LYS A 404 -12.17 7.89 20.55
C LYS A 404 -11.15 8.84 21.17
N TYR A 405 -9.90 8.41 21.33
CA TYR A 405 -8.89 9.15 22.12
C TYR A 405 -7.79 9.80 21.26
N GLY A 406 -7.63 9.41 20.00
CA GLY A 406 -6.75 10.05 19.02
C GLY A 406 -5.26 9.99 19.33
N TRP A 407 -4.77 8.93 19.99
CA TRP A 407 -3.36 8.90 20.42
C TRP A 407 -2.35 8.80 19.26
N LEU A 408 -2.74 8.32 18.07
CA LEU A 408 -1.81 8.31 16.94
C LEU A 408 -1.47 9.74 16.52
N ALA A 409 -2.47 10.60 16.38
CA ALA A 409 -2.29 12.01 16.01
C ALA A 409 -1.65 12.86 17.12
N ALA A 410 -1.61 12.35 18.36
CA ALA A 410 -0.99 13.05 19.48
C ALA A 410 0.55 13.10 19.37
N PRO A 411 1.21 14.05 20.06
CA PRO A 411 2.67 14.10 20.18
C PRO A 411 3.28 12.78 20.68
N PRO A 412 4.61 12.61 20.54
CA PRO A 412 5.31 11.42 21.03
C PRO A 412 4.99 11.09 22.49
N ALA A 413 4.93 9.80 22.79
CA ALA A 413 4.60 9.32 24.13
C ALA A 413 5.64 9.77 25.17
N PHE A 414 5.18 10.06 26.39
CA PHE A 414 6.03 10.24 27.55
C PHE A 414 6.16 8.91 28.30
N VAL A 415 7.32 8.26 28.21
CA VAL A 415 7.59 6.97 28.87
C VAL A 415 8.04 7.23 30.31
N SER A 416 7.14 6.97 31.26
CA SER A 416 7.42 7.19 32.70
C SER A 416 8.10 6.00 33.36
N ALA A 417 7.94 4.78 32.83
CA ALA A 417 8.62 3.60 33.36
C ALA A 417 8.99 2.58 32.27
N LYS A 418 10.19 2.00 32.43
CA LYS A 418 10.71 0.83 31.68
C LYS A 418 11.44 -0.11 32.65
N HIS A 419 10.66 -0.77 33.50
CA HIS A 419 11.19 -1.50 34.65
C HIS A 419 11.59 -2.92 34.26
N GLU A 420 12.88 -3.13 33.98
CA GLU A 420 13.40 -4.44 33.53
C GLU A 420 13.13 -5.57 34.53
N GLY A 421 13.29 -5.31 35.84
CA GLY A 421 13.06 -6.31 36.87
C GLY A 421 11.60 -6.76 36.94
N ASP A 422 10.67 -5.82 36.85
CA ASP A 422 9.23 -6.11 36.95
C ASP A 422 8.62 -6.47 35.59
N LYS A 423 9.35 -6.24 34.50
CA LYS A 423 8.88 -6.33 33.12
C LYS A 423 7.67 -5.43 32.87
N VAL A 424 7.67 -4.23 33.44
CA VAL A 424 6.58 -3.26 33.32
C VAL A 424 7.00 -2.06 32.47
N ILE A 425 6.14 -1.67 31.54
CA ILE A 425 6.26 -0.45 30.76
C ILE A 425 5.05 0.43 31.03
N VAL A 426 5.30 1.71 31.32
CA VAL A 426 4.25 2.73 31.49
C VAL A 426 4.58 3.93 30.63
N PHE A 427 3.60 4.41 29.88
CA PHE A 427 3.71 5.67 29.17
C PHE A 427 2.35 6.37 29.03
N GLU A 428 2.39 7.67 28.78
CA GLU A 428 1.23 8.48 28.46
C GLU A 428 1.29 8.93 26.99
N ARG A 429 0.19 8.83 26.26
CA ARG A 429 0.05 9.36 24.89
C ARG A 429 -1.40 9.74 24.63
N GLY A 430 -1.63 10.93 24.08
CA GLY A 430 -2.98 11.39 23.72
C GLY A 430 -3.96 11.43 24.91
N ASN A 431 -3.50 11.87 26.08
CA ASN A 431 -4.28 11.86 27.34
C ASN A 431 -4.73 10.46 27.81
N VAL A 432 -4.11 9.40 27.29
CA VAL A 432 -4.32 8.02 27.73
C VAL A 432 -3.06 7.52 28.43
N LEU A 433 -3.25 6.92 29.61
CA LEU A 433 -2.20 6.23 30.36
C LEU A 433 -2.19 4.75 29.96
N PHE A 434 -1.05 4.28 29.47
CA PHE A 434 -0.83 2.91 29.07
C PHE A 434 0.04 2.20 30.09
N LEU A 435 -0.38 0.99 30.49
CA LEU A 435 0.36 0.12 31.40
C LEU A 435 0.44 -1.27 30.79
N PHE A 436 1.66 -1.77 30.60
CA PHE A 436 1.91 -3.11 30.11
C PHE A 436 2.73 -3.87 31.15
N ASN A 437 2.21 -5.03 31.57
CA ASN A 437 2.95 -5.99 32.37
C ASN A 437 3.32 -7.18 31.48
N PHE A 438 4.60 -7.27 31.12
CA PHE A 438 5.18 -8.37 30.34
C PHE A 438 5.79 -9.46 31.23
N HIS A 439 5.58 -9.42 32.54
CA HIS A 439 6.09 -10.48 33.41
C HIS A 439 5.37 -11.81 33.12
N PRO A 440 6.09 -12.93 32.91
CA PRO A 440 5.46 -14.19 32.51
C PRO A 440 4.53 -14.80 33.59
N THR A 441 4.75 -14.44 34.87
CA THR A 441 4.06 -15.09 36.00
C THR A 441 3.64 -14.18 37.15
N ARG A 442 4.08 -12.91 37.19
CA ARG A 442 3.90 -12.05 38.38
C ARG A 442 2.84 -11.00 38.10
N SER A 443 1.79 -11.03 38.88
CA SER A 443 0.84 -9.92 39.01
C SER A 443 1.37 -8.92 40.02
N GLN A 444 1.15 -7.63 39.76
CA GLN A 444 1.57 -6.54 40.64
C GLN A 444 0.32 -5.92 41.28
N THR A 445 0.30 -5.87 42.61
CA THR A 445 -0.75 -5.18 43.38
C THR A 445 -0.18 -3.91 43.97
N ASN A 446 -0.97 -2.82 43.97
CA ASN A 446 -0.52 -1.50 44.47
C ASN A 446 0.73 -0.97 43.74
N TYR A 447 0.88 -1.30 42.46
CA TYR A 447 1.98 -0.78 41.64
C TYR A 447 1.83 0.73 41.46
N ARG A 448 2.87 1.48 41.82
CA ARG A 448 2.85 2.95 41.73
C ARG A 448 3.18 3.38 40.31
N VAL A 449 2.39 4.31 39.80
CA VAL A 449 2.49 4.78 38.42
C VAL A 449 2.55 6.30 38.42
N ALA A 450 3.58 6.85 37.78
CA ALA A 450 3.70 8.29 37.60
C ALA A 450 2.77 8.74 36.46
N VAL A 451 2.07 9.84 36.70
CA VAL A 451 1.15 10.48 35.74
C VAL A 451 1.44 11.97 35.65
N ALA A 452 1.16 12.56 34.50
CA ALA A 452 1.37 13.99 34.26
C ALA A 452 0.43 14.88 35.11
N SER A 453 -0.84 14.49 35.25
CA SER A 453 -1.85 15.28 35.94
C SER A 453 -2.51 14.52 37.09
N PRO A 454 -2.74 15.15 38.26
CA PRO A 454 -3.51 14.53 39.34
C PRO A 454 -4.97 14.31 38.92
N GLY A 455 -5.59 13.22 39.38
CA GLY A 455 -7.01 13.01 39.10
C GLY A 455 -7.54 11.60 39.35
N LYS A 456 -8.78 11.38 38.94
CA LYS A 456 -9.40 10.06 38.89
C LYS A 456 -9.25 9.51 37.48
N TYR A 457 -8.71 8.31 37.36
CA TYR A 457 -8.49 7.64 36.08
C TYR A 457 -9.47 6.46 35.95
N PRO A 458 -10.52 6.57 35.10
CA PRO A 458 -11.36 5.43 34.77
C PRO A 458 -10.56 4.41 33.94
N TYR A 459 -10.88 3.12 34.08
CA TYR A 459 -10.38 2.13 33.14
C TYR A 459 -10.96 2.39 31.75
N GLY A 460 -10.08 2.58 30.76
CA GLY A 460 -10.42 2.53 29.34
C GLY A 460 -10.57 1.06 28.90
N TRP A 461 -11.56 0.77 28.06
CA TRP A 461 -12.02 -0.59 27.71
C TRP A 461 -11.08 -1.44 26.83
N VAL A 462 -9.78 -1.11 26.73
CA VAL A 462 -8.79 -1.94 26.02
C VAL A 462 -7.88 -2.61 27.05
N GLY A 463 -8.49 -3.51 27.83
CA GLY A 463 -7.75 -4.39 28.73
C GLY A 463 -7.45 -5.70 28.03
N VAL A 464 -6.19 -5.95 27.66
CA VAL A 464 -5.72 -7.32 27.45
C VAL A 464 -5.54 -7.95 28.83
N CYS A 465 -6.60 -8.48 29.42
CA CYS A 465 -6.41 -9.63 30.30
C CYS A 465 -6.13 -10.81 29.38
N VAL A 466 -4.84 -11.06 29.08
CA VAL A 466 -4.43 -12.38 28.60
C VAL A 466 -4.92 -13.33 29.68
N TRP A 467 -5.88 -14.17 29.31
CA TRP A 467 -6.60 -15.09 30.16
C TRP A 467 -5.67 -15.80 31.17
N GLY A 468 -5.59 -15.29 32.39
CA GLY A 468 -5.51 -16.11 33.58
C GLY A 468 -6.94 -16.41 33.99
N TRP A 469 -7.27 -17.69 34.20
CA TRP A 469 -8.57 -18.13 34.67
C TRP A 469 -8.93 -17.38 35.97
N VAL A 470 -9.82 -16.39 35.89
CA VAL A 470 -10.49 -15.83 37.06
C VAL A 470 -11.85 -16.50 37.07
N GLY A 471 -12.07 -17.39 38.03
CA GLY A 471 -13.37 -18.02 38.22
C GLY A 471 -14.47 -16.96 38.41
N GLY A 472 -15.63 -17.20 37.78
CA GLY A 472 -16.87 -16.43 37.96
C GLY A 472 -17.05 -15.31 36.93
N GLY A 473 -17.90 -15.56 35.93
CA GLY A 473 -18.17 -14.61 34.84
C GLY A 473 -18.76 -13.27 35.30
N GLY A 474 -18.23 -12.18 34.72
CA GLY A 474 -18.80 -10.83 34.80
C GLY A 474 -17.72 -9.74 34.82
N TRP A 475 -17.85 -8.73 33.95
CA TRP A 475 -17.00 -7.53 33.96
C TRP A 475 -17.61 -6.46 34.88
N GLY A 476 -16.83 -5.94 35.82
CA GLY A 476 -17.20 -4.80 36.67
C GLY A 476 -16.33 -3.57 36.39
N CYS A 477 -16.92 -2.38 36.36
CA CYS A 477 -16.20 -1.11 36.25
C CYS A 477 -15.47 -0.76 37.56
N GLY A 478 -14.14 -0.84 37.56
CA GLY A 478 -13.29 -0.30 38.63
C GLY A 478 -12.83 1.14 38.34
N TRP A 479 -12.25 1.81 39.34
CA TRP A 479 -11.60 3.12 39.21
C TRP A 479 -10.17 3.04 39.76
N VAL A 480 -9.20 3.71 39.13
CA VAL A 480 -7.87 3.93 39.73
C VAL A 480 -7.79 5.38 40.21
N TRP A 481 -7.44 5.58 41.48
CA TRP A 481 -7.22 6.89 42.06
C TRP A 481 -5.72 7.22 42.04
N VAL A 482 -5.34 8.34 41.43
CA VAL A 482 -3.93 8.76 41.36
C VAL A 482 -3.82 10.19 41.92
N GLY A 483 -3.29 10.30 43.14
CA GLY A 483 -3.02 11.59 43.80
C GLY A 483 -1.76 12.25 43.23
N GLY A 484 -1.79 13.58 43.07
CA GLY A 484 -0.68 14.39 42.58
C GLY A 484 0.51 14.46 43.53
N TRP A 485 1.66 14.79 42.95
CA TRP A 485 2.96 14.98 43.60
C TRP A 485 2.89 15.65 44.98
N GLY A 486 3.30 14.91 45.99
CA GLY A 486 3.67 15.39 47.32
C GLY A 486 4.62 14.38 47.95
N TRP A 487 5.86 14.81 48.23
CA TRP A 487 6.81 14.02 49.02
C TRP A 487 6.26 13.78 50.43
N VAL A 488 6.71 12.65 51.01
CA VAL A 488 6.26 12.00 52.26
C VAL A 488 6.05 12.96 53.44
N GLY A 489 4.87 12.86 54.08
CA GLY A 489 4.60 13.28 55.46
C GLY A 489 3.59 12.31 56.08
N GLY A 490 3.99 11.63 57.15
CA GLY A 490 3.39 10.38 57.61
C GLY A 490 2.10 10.45 58.44
N GLY A 491 1.63 9.25 58.82
CA GLY A 491 1.03 9.05 60.16
C GLY A 491 -0.40 8.49 60.25
N VAL A 492 -0.48 7.16 60.33
CA VAL A 492 -1.31 6.30 61.23
C VAL A 492 -2.86 6.29 61.16
N GLY A 493 -3.38 5.07 61.03
CA GLY A 493 -4.71 4.61 61.45
C GLY A 493 -5.46 3.95 60.28
N VAL A 494 -5.84 2.67 60.26
CA VAL A 494 -6.11 1.69 61.31
C VAL A 494 -5.94 0.28 60.70
N TRP A 495 -5.29 -0.61 61.44
CA TRP A 495 -5.37 -2.06 61.28
C TRP A 495 -6.82 -2.53 61.49
N VAL A 496 -7.36 -3.33 60.57
CA VAL A 496 -8.43 -4.29 60.92
C VAL A 496 -7.99 -5.67 60.46
N CYS A 497 -7.69 -6.52 61.44
CA CYS A 497 -7.59 -7.97 61.27
C CYS A 497 -8.97 -8.58 61.01
N GLY A 498 -9.02 -9.56 60.12
CA GLY A 498 -10.14 -10.49 59.96
C GLY A 498 -10.19 -10.99 58.52
N GLY A 499 -10.13 -12.29 58.21
CA GLY A 499 -10.05 -13.48 59.03
C GLY A 499 -9.55 -14.63 58.16
N VAL A 500 -8.92 -15.60 58.80
CA VAL A 500 -8.45 -16.84 58.21
C VAL A 500 -9.65 -17.70 57.86
N GLY A 501 -9.86 -17.96 56.57
CA GLY A 501 -10.67 -19.08 56.09
C GLY A 501 -9.74 -20.16 55.58
N GLY A 502 -9.44 -21.14 56.44
CA GLY A 502 -8.63 -22.30 56.07
C GLY A 502 -9.33 -23.14 55.00
N TRP A 503 -8.55 -23.70 54.08
CA TRP A 503 -8.96 -24.84 53.28
C TRP A 503 -7.99 -25.99 53.51
N VAL A 504 -8.61 -27.11 53.88
CA VAL A 504 -8.07 -28.43 54.15
C VAL A 504 -7.52 -29.02 52.84
N GLY A 505 -6.41 -29.75 52.95
CA GLY A 505 -5.69 -30.35 51.84
C GLY A 505 -6.50 -31.37 51.04
N GLY A 506 -6.27 -31.37 49.73
CA GLY A 506 -6.72 -32.39 48.78
C GLY A 506 -5.60 -32.70 47.80
N TRP A 507 -5.19 -33.96 47.77
CA TRP A 507 -4.19 -34.58 46.90
C TRP A 507 -4.66 -34.67 45.44
N VAL A 508 -3.85 -34.25 44.46
CA VAL A 508 -3.72 -34.80 43.10
C VAL A 508 -2.32 -34.35 42.61
N GLY A 509 -1.30 -35.18 42.49
CA GLY A 509 -1.15 -36.22 41.46
C GLY A 509 0.18 -35.96 40.76
N LYS A 510 1.15 -36.85 40.97
CA LYS A 510 2.43 -36.92 40.26
C LYS A 510 2.20 -36.83 38.74
N TRP A 511 2.97 -36.00 38.04
CA TRP A 511 3.33 -36.30 36.64
C TRP A 511 4.82 -36.17 36.40
N VAL A 512 5.25 -37.14 35.60
CA VAL A 512 6.58 -37.64 35.26
C VAL A 512 7.41 -36.59 34.51
N GLY A 513 8.72 -36.59 34.76
CA GLY A 513 9.67 -35.73 34.07
C GLY A 513 9.89 -36.10 32.60
N GLY A 514 10.20 -35.09 31.79
CA GLY A 514 10.59 -35.21 30.39
C GLY A 514 11.55 -34.09 30.01
N TRP A 515 12.64 -34.50 29.40
CA TRP A 515 13.91 -33.83 29.06
C TRP A 515 13.84 -32.47 28.36
N VAL A 516 14.76 -31.56 28.72
CA VAL A 516 15.11 -30.33 27.98
C VAL A 516 16.36 -30.62 27.14
N GLY A 517 16.20 -30.70 25.82
CA GLY A 517 17.31 -30.67 24.88
C GLY A 517 17.70 -29.22 24.61
N GLY A 518 18.76 -28.74 25.25
CA GLY A 518 19.39 -27.47 24.89
C GLY A 518 20.25 -27.63 23.64
N TRP A 519 20.22 -26.64 22.74
CA TRP A 519 21.30 -26.42 21.79
C TRP A 519 21.79 -24.99 21.85
N VAL A 520 23.12 -24.93 21.89
CA VAL A 520 24.00 -23.82 22.22
C VAL A 520 24.24 -22.97 20.98
N GLY A 521 24.28 -21.65 21.16
CA GLY A 521 24.73 -20.71 20.15
C GLY A 521 26.23 -20.86 19.85
N GLY A 522 26.58 -20.77 18.58
CA GLY A 522 27.96 -20.82 18.09
C GLY A 522 28.23 -19.70 17.10
N TYR A 523 29.28 -18.95 17.38
CA TYR A 523 29.75 -17.69 16.82
C TYR A 523 30.15 -17.68 15.32
N LYS A 524 30.17 -16.46 14.78
CA LYS A 524 30.98 -16.00 13.63
C LYS A 524 32.48 -16.19 13.84
N THR A 525 33.20 -16.50 12.76
CA THR A 525 34.45 -15.95 12.18
C THR A 525 34.90 -16.96 11.12
N SER A 526 35.35 -16.65 9.91
CA SER A 526 36.17 -15.56 9.37
C SER A 526 35.90 -15.38 7.87
#